data_AF-A0A2U3XK03-F1
#
_entry.id   AF-A0A2U3XK03-F1
#
_cell.length_a   1.000
_cell.length_b   1.000
_cell.length_c   1.000
_cell.angle_alpha   90.00
_cell.angle_beta   90.00
_cell.angle_gamma   90.00
#
_symmetry.space_group_name_H-M   'P 1'
#
loop_
_entity.id
_entity.type
_entity.pdbx_description
1 polymer ?
#
loop_
_entity_poly.entity_id
_entity_poly.type
_entity_poly.pdbx_seq_one_letter_code
_entity_poly.pdbx_strand_id
1 'polypeptide(L)'
;MEKEQPEQINEQTEDEPQQKEEPTGLSPELLTSEKKVEAEDVDTVKTNKVDGANNGDRQIPGNQDKPSTSNPEVIKIQAWWRGTLVRRTLLHAVIRALVIQRWWKNILTKLMEKRRRAALETFTRNEWAAVKLQSWVRMWRIRRRYCRLLNAARIIQAYWRCHSCASRGFIKGHYRVTANQLHLELEILLGSGPCIVSECIPLPIKQ
;
A
#
# COMPACT_ATOMS: atom_id res chain seq x y z
N MET A 1 -29.71 -22.72 -7.18
CA MET A 1 -29.12 -23.93 -6.58
C MET A 1 -27.75 -24.07 -7.24
N GLU A 2 -26.65 -23.57 -6.65
CA GLU A 2 -25.88 -24.21 -5.55
C GLU A 2 -25.42 -25.62 -6.03
N LYS A 3 -24.14 -25.96 -6.20
CA LYS A 3 -23.00 -25.90 -5.27
C LYS A 3 -21.69 -26.17 -6.04
N GLU A 4 -20.64 -25.36 -5.86
CA GLU A 4 -19.49 -25.56 -4.96
C GLU A 4 -18.28 -26.23 -5.64
N GLN A 5 -17.20 -25.45 -5.73
CA GLN A 5 -15.82 -25.95 -5.63
C GLN A 5 -15.58 -26.60 -4.26
N PRO A 6 -14.46 -27.33 -4.12
CA PRO A 6 -13.48 -26.82 -3.16
C PRO A 6 -12.06 -26.76 -3.69
N GLU A 7 -11.29 -26.04 -2.89
CA GLU A 7 -9.93 -25.55 -3.00
C GLU A 7 -9.02 -26.40 -2.05
N GLN A 8 -7.70 -26.19 -2.12
CA GLN A 8 -6.67 -26.41 -1.06
C GLN A 8 -5.96 -27.79 -1.02
N ILE A 9 -4.65 -27.98 -0.70
CA ILE A 9 -3.56 -27.11 -0.20
C ILE A 9 -2.19 -27.88 -0.20
N ASN A 10 -1.09 -27.11 -0.21
CA ASN A 10 0.32 -27.29 0.27
C ASN A 10 1.00 -28.63 0.59
N GLU A 11 2.33 -28.63 0.35
CA GLU A 11 3.42 -28.75 1.38
C GLU A 11 4.68 -28.02 0.82
N GLN A 12 5.19 -26.92 1.41
CA GLN A 12 6.21 -26.78 2.49
C GLN A 12 7.54 -27.51 2.18
N THR A 13 8.73 -26.88 2.32
CA THR A 13 9.41 -26.66 3.60
C THR A 13 10.70 -25.81 3.46
N GLU A 14 10.83 -24.82 4.37
CA GLU A 14 12.01 -24.27 5.11
C GLU A 14 13.29 -23.78 4.35
N ASP A 15 14.04 -22.76 4.77
CA ASP A 15 14.39 -22.31 6.13
C ASP A 15 14.93 -20.85 6.17
N GLU A 16 14.84 -20.22 7.34
CA GLU A 16 15.42 -18.93 7.79
C GLU A 16 16.93 -19.13 8.20
N PRO A 17 17.72 -18.21 8.84
CA PRO A 17 17.42 -16.87 9.36
C PRO A 17 18.54 -15.78 9.26
N GLN A 18 18.17 -14.58 9.76
CA GLN A 18 18.96 -13.62 10.58
C GLN A 18 19.37 -12.24 10.02
N GLN A 19 18.79 -11.22 10.71
CA GLN A 19 19.41 -10.03 11.35
C GLN A 19 20.13 -9.01 10.42
N LYS A 20 20.01 -7.67 10.53
CA LYS A 20 20.20 -6.84 11.73
C LYS A 20 19.98 -5.35 11.37
N GLU A 21 19.51 -4.59 12.36
CA GLU A 21 19.87 -3.19 12.68
C GLU A 21 19.55 -1.99 11.75
N GLU A 22 18.86 -1.05 12.40
CA GLU A 22 18.60 0.37 12.11
C GLU A 22 19.87 1.18 11.77
N PRO A 23 19.73 2.41 11.23
CA PRO A 23 19.89 3.52 12.15
C PRO A 23 18.99 4.76 11.89
N THR A 24 18.60 5.34 13.02
CA THR A 24 18.28 6.75 13.26
C THR A 24 19.36 7.72 12.74
N GLY A 25 18.95 8.87 12.19
CA GLY A 25 19.84 10.01 11.96
C GLY A 25 19.25 11.13 11.10
N LEU A 26 18.53 12.07 11.72
CA LEU A 26 18.22 13.39 11.16
C LEU A 26 19.41 14.34 11.42
N SER A 27 20.00 14.93 10.38
CA SER A 27 20.02 16.41 10.21
C SER A 27 20.79 16.89 8.98
N PRO A 28 20.42 18.08 8.46
CA PRO A 28 20.97 18.70 7.25
C PRO A 28 22.05 19.74 7.56
N GLU A 29 23.16 19.76 6.84
CA GLU A 29 23.96 20.99 6.75
C GLU A 29 24.82 21.08 5.47
N LEU A 30 24.52 22.17 4.77
CA LEU A 30 25.24 22.92 3.74
C LEU A 30 26.78 22.74 3.69
N LEU A 31 27.32 22.36 2.53
CA LEU A 31 28.66 22.80 2.09
C LEU A 31 28.70 23.00 0.57
N THR A 32 28.72 24.27 0.17
CA THR A 32 29.28 24.75 -1.09
C THR A 32 30.81 24.78 -0.97
N SER A 33 31.56 24.08 -1.83
CA SER A 33 32.83 24.55 -2.41
C SER A 33 33.45 23.51 -3.36
N GLU A 34 34.26 24.02 -4.28
CA GLU A 34 35.24 23.34 -5.16
C GLU A 34 34.65 22.69 -6.45
N LYS A 35 35.26 22.80 -7.63
CA LYS A 35 36.53 23.39 -8.07
C LYS A 35 36.49 23.61 -9.59
N LYS A 36 37.18 24.65 -10.01
CA LYS A 36 37.63 24.98 -11.36
C LYS A 36 38.47 23.83 -11.95
N VAL A 37 38.18 23.39 -13.18
CA VAL A 37 39.09 22.60 -14.02
C VAL A 37 39.16 23.28 -15.39
N GLU A 38 40.36 23.76 -15.69
CA GLU A 38 40.81 24.22 -17.01
C GLU A 38 41.03 23.03 -17.94
N ALA A 39 40.77 23.25 -19.23
CA ALA A 39 41.41 22.53 -20.32
C ALA A 39 41.59 23.51 -21.49
N GLU A 40 42.86 23.79 -21.81
CA GLU A 40 43.33 24.46 -23.02
C GLU A 40 43.13 23.56 -24.25
N ASP A 41 42.63 24.14 -25.35
CA ASP A 41 43.32 24.51 -26.59
C ASP A 41 43.45 23.35 -27.60
N VAL A 42 43.03 23.62 -28.85
CA VAL A 42 43.58 23.09 -30.11
C VAL A 42 42.72 23.59 -31.30
N ASP A 43 43.39 24.45 -32.08
CA ASP A 43 43.36 24.64 -33.53
C ASP A 43 42.15 25.23 -34.26
N THR A 44 42.20 26.56 -34.31
CA THR A 44 41.97 27.38 -35.51
C THR A 44 42.78 26.86 -36.72
N VAL A 45 42.13 26.16 -37.64
CA VAL A 45 42.71 25.84 -38.95
C VAL A 45 42.85 27.12 -39.79
N LYS A 46 44.11 27.42 -40.09
CA LYS A 46 44.57 28.40 -41.06
C LYS A 46 44.13 27.99 -42.47
N THR A 47 43.44 28.87 -43.18
CA THR A 47 43.37 28.82 -44.65
C THR A 47 44.33 29.85 -45.23
N ASN A 48 45.21 29.35 -46.09
CA ASN A 48 46.39 30.02 -46.62
C ASN A 48 46.08 31.30 -47.41
N LYS A 49 46.94 32.31 -47.20
CA LYS A 49 47.20 33.37 -48.18
C LYS A 49 47.84 32.75 -49.42
N VAL A 50 47.24 32.99 -50.59
CA VAL A 50 47.92 32.93 -51.89
C VAL A 50 47.88 34.35 -52.44
N ASP A 51 49.06 34.96 -52.53
CA ASP A 51 49.27 36.18 -53.30
C ASP A 51 49.34 35.81 -54.79
N GLY A 52 48.66 36.57 -55.63
CA GLY A 52 48.69 36.36 -57.08
C GLY A 52 47.81 37.36 -57.81
N ALA A 53 48.40 38.48 -58.19
CA ALA A 53 47.80 39.48 -59.08
C ALA A 53 47.41 38.86 -60.42
N ASN A 54 46.19 39.11 -60.88
CA ASN A 54 45.94 39.30 -62.30
C ASN A 54 44.74 40.22 -62.53
N ASN A 55 45.04 41.29 -63.26
CA ASN A 55 44.12 42.29 -63.74
C ASN A 55 43.05 41.67 -64.62
N GLY A 56 41.82 42.12 -64.43
CA GLY A 56 40.67 41.72 -65.22
C GLY A 56 39.46 42.45 -64.70
N ASP A 57 39.42 43.77 -64.92
CA ASP A 57 38.23 44.60 -64.78
C ASP A 57 37.13 44.04 -65.70
N ARG A 58 36.41 43.02 -65.25
CA ARG A 58 35.07 42.72 -65.76
C ARG A 58 34.13 43.69 -65.07
N GLN A 59 34.01 44.86 -65.68
CA GLN A 59 32.83 45.70 -65.51
C GLN A 59 31.60 44.82 -65.74
N ILE A 60 30.93 44.47 -64.66
CA ILE A 60 29.53 44.07 -64.72
C ILE A 60 28.82 45.31 -65.26
N PRO A 61 28.16 45.26 -66.43
CA PRO A 61 27.38 46.41 -66.87
C PRO A 61 26.27 46.60 -65.84
N GLY A 62 26.42 47.64 -65.02
CA GLY A 62 25.36 48.16 -64.21
C GLY A 62 24.26 48.59 -65.15
N ASN A 63 23.27 47.72 -65.37
CA ASN A 63 21.98 48.14 -65.88
C ASN A 63 21.43 49.09 -64.82
N GLN A 64 21.62 50.37 -65.09
CA GLN A 64 20.86 51.45 -64.50
C GLN A 64 19.41 51.25 -64.98
N ASP A 65 18.71 50.30 -64.36
CA ASP A 65 17.27 50.30 -64.33
C ASP A 65 16.90 51.60 -63.61
N LYS A 66 16.72 52.66 -64.41
CA LYS A 66 16.05 53.90 -64.01
C LYS A 66 14.89 53.47 -63.12
N PRO A 67 14.79 53.89 -61.85
CA PRO A 67 13.59 53.66 -61.09
C PRO A 67 12.49 54.38 -61.86
N SER A 68 11.67 53.62 -62.59
CA SER A 68 10.45 54.12 -63.20
C SER A 68 9.76 54.92 -62.12
N THR A 69 9.33 56.14 -62.42
CA THR A 69 8.52 57.03 -61.57
C THR A 69 7.55 56.21 -60.72
N SER A 70 8.04 55.79 -59.55
CA SER A 70 7.36 54.81 -58.73
C SER A 70 6.33 55.61 -57.98
N ASN A 71 5.10 55.59 -58.50
CA ASN A 71 4.00 56.32 -57.91
C ASN A 71 3.98 56.02 -56.40
N PRO A 72 4.20 57.03 -55.53
CA PRO A 72 4.35 56.81 -54.09
C PRO A 72 3.12 56.16 -53.47
N GLU A 73 1.96 56.27 -54.11
CA GLU A 73 0.73 55.60 -53.72
C GLU A 73 0.77 54.08 -53.92
N VAL A 74 1.38 53.59 -55.00
CA VAL A 74 1.55 52.15 -55.25
C VAL A 74 2.45 51.54 -54.17
N ILE A 75 3.52 52.25 -53.79
CA ILE A 75 4.41 51.82 -52.70
C ILE A 75 3.63 51.74 -51.38
N LYS A 76 2.78 52.73 -51.06
CA LYS A 76 1.96 52.72 -49.84
C LYS A 76 1.00 51.52 -49.81
N ILE A 77 0.34 51.22 -50.92
CA ILE A 77 -0.57 50.07 -51.03
C ILE A 77 0.20 48.75 -50.87
N GLN A 78 1.36 48.61 -51.52
CA GLN A 78 2.19 47.43 -51.39
C GLN A 78 2.73 47.23 -49.96
N ALA A 79 3.19 48.31 -49.32
CA ALA A 79 3.64 48.28 -47.93
C ALA A 79 2.50 47.89 -46.97
N TRP A 80 1.29 48.41 -47.22
CA TRP A 80 0.10 48.06 -46.44
C TRP A 80 -0.28 46.58 -46.58
N TRP A 81 -0.25 46.02 -47.80
CA TRP A 81 -0.52 44.60 -48.04
C TRP A 81 0.53 43.70 -47.38
N ARG A 82 1.82 44.02 -47.52
CA ARG A 82 2.91 43.27 -46.86
C ARG A 82 2.76 43.31 -45.33
N GLY A 83 2.43 44.47 -44.77
CA GLY A 83 2.18 44.61 -43.33
C GLY A 83 0.95 43.83 -42.83
N THR A 84 -0.13 43.80 -43.62
CA THR A 84 -1.35 43.06 -43.26
C THR A 84 -1.13 41.56 -43.31
N LEU A 85 -0.42 41.07 -44.32
CA LEU A 85 -0.07 39.65 -44.45
C LEU A 85 0.75 39.17 -43.26
N VAL A 86 1.79 39.91 -42.87
CA VAL A 86 2.64 39.56 -41.70
C VAL A 86 1.85 39.59 -40.39
N ARG A 87 0.97 40.57 -40.19
CA ARG A 87 0.12 40.61 -38.98
C ARG A 87 -0.81 39.40 -38.89
N ARG A 88 -1.38 38.97 -40.02
CA ARG A 88 -2.26 37.80 -40.06
C ARG A 88 -1.49 36.50 -39.77
N THR A 89 -0.29 36.34 -40.31
CA THR A 89 0.53 35.15 -40.05
C THR A 89 1.00 35.10 -38.60
N LEU A 90 1.43 36.22 -38.03
CA LEU A 90 1.78 36.32 -36.61
C LEU A 90 0.61 35.98 -35.70
N LEU A 91 -0.59 36.52 -35.98
CA LEU A 91 -1.78 36.21 -35.19
C LEU A 91 -2.09 34.71 -35.22
N HIS A 92 -2.03 34.08 -36.39
CA HIS A 92 -2.21 32.62 -36.51
C HIS A 92 -1.13 31.84 -35.74
N ALA A 93 0.13 32.28 -35.79
CA ALA A 93 1.23 31.66 -35.05
C ALA A 93 1.02 31.77 -33.54
N VAL A 94 0.61 32.94 -33.04
CA VAL A 94 0.32 33.18 -31.62
C VAL A 94 -0.84 32.31 -31.15
N ILE A 95 -1.93 32.23 -31.91
CA ILE A 95 -3.08 31.38 -31.55
C ILE A 95 -2.64 29.91 -31.44
N ARG A 96 -1.85 29.41 -32.40
CA ARG A 96 -1.32 28.04 -32.36
C ARG A 96 -0.43 27.81 -31.14
N ALA A 97 0.48 28.74 -30.85
CA ALA A 97 1.35 28.67 -29.68
C ALA A 97 0.54 28.65 -28.37
N LEU A 98 -0.51 29.48 -28.26
CA LEU A 98 -1.40 29.50 -27.10
C LEU A 98 -2.13 28.18 -26.89
N VAL A 99 -2.61 27.53 -27.97
CA VAL A 99 -3.26 26.22 -27.88
C VAL A 99 -2.27 25.17 -27.33
N ILE A 100 -1.04 25.15 -27.84
CA ILE A 100 0.01 24.22 -27.37
C ILE A 100 0.35 24.49 -25.90
N GLN A 101 0.53 25.75 -25.51
CA GLN A 101 0.80 26.14 -24.13
C GLN A 101 -0.34 25.74 -23.19
N ARG A 102 -1.59 26.00 -23.59
CA ARG A 102 -2.77 25.62 -22.80
C ARG A 102 -2.87 24.10 -22.65
N TRP A 103 -2.58 23.35 -23.72
CA TRP A 103 -2.57 21.89 -23.70
C TRP A 103 -1.52 21.34 -22.71
N TRP A 104 -0.29 21.86 -22.75
CA TRP A 104 0.75 21.48 -21.79
C TRP A 104 0.38 21.80 -20.34
N LYS A 105 -0.17 22.99 -20.07
CA LYS A 105 -0.66 23.34 -18.73
C LYS A 105 -1.76 22.39 -18.25
N ASN A 106 -2.67 21.98 -19.14
CA ASN A 106 -3.72 21.01 -18.82
C ASN A 106 -3.14 19.61 -18.53
N ILE A 107 -2.12 19.17 -19.27
CA ILE A 107 -1.45 17.90 -18.99
C ILE A 107 -0.74 17.94 -17.65
N LEU A 108 -0.01 19.01 -17.37
CA LEU A 108 0.75 19.15 -16.14
C LEU A 108 -0.16 19.21 -14.90
N THR A 109 -1.27 19.95 -14.97
CA THR A 109 -2.28 19.99 -13.90
C THR A 109 -2.90 18.62 -13.67
N LYS A 110 -3.31 17.91 -14.73
CA LYS A 110 -3.81 16.52 -14.61
C LYS A 110 -2.79 15.57 -13.98
N LEU A 111 -1.51 15.71 -14.32
CA LEU A 111 -0.45 14.89 -13.73
C LEU A 111 -0.30 15.17 -12.23
N MET A 112 -0.27 16.45 -11.85
CA MET A 112 -0.19 16.87 -10.44
C MET A 112 -1.41 16.42 -9.64
N GLU A 113 -2.62 16.51 -10.20
CA GLU A 113 -3.84 16.01 -9.57
C GLU A 113 -3.81 14.50 -9.37
N LYS A 114 -3.33 13.73 -10.36
CA LYS A 114 -3.17 12.27 -10.22
C LYS A 114 -2.19 11.95 -9.10
N ARG A 115 -1.05 12.64 -9.04
CA ARG A 115 -0.05 12.45 -7.98
C ARG A 115 -0.63 12.81 -6.60
N ARG A 116 -1.37 13.92 -6.50
CA ARG A 116 -2.04 14.33 -5.27
C ARG A 116 -3.10 13.32 -4.82
N ARG A 117 -3.91 12.81 -5.74
CA ARG A 117 -4.91 11.77 -5.46
C ARG A 117 -4.25 10.48 -4.98
N ALA A 118 -3.20 10.02 -5.66
CA ALA A 118 -2.46 8.84 -5.24
C ALA A 118 -1.89 8.97 -3.83
N ALA A 119 -1.33 10.14 -3.48
CA ALA A 119 -0.86 10.41 -2.12
C ALA A 119 -2.00 10.41 -1.08
N LEU A 120 -3.14 11.03 -1.39
CA LEU A 120 -4.30 11.01 -0.48
C LEU A 120 -4.87 9.60 -0.30
N GLU A 121 -4.90 8.79 -1.36
CA GLU A 121 -5.32 7.39 -1.27
C GLU A 121 -4.38 6.56 -0.39
N THR A 122 -3.07 6.76 -0.44
CA THR A 122 -2.15 6.03 0.44
C THR A 122 -2.34 6.45 1.89
N PHE A 123 -2.50 7.75 2.18
CA PHE A 123 -2.78 8.23 3.53
C PHE A 123 -4.09 7.68 4.09
N THR A 124 -5.17 7.77 3.31
CA THR A 124 -6.47 7.23 3.74
C THR A 124 -6.38 5.71 3.97
N ARG A 125 -5.74 4.94 3.09
CA ARG A 125 -5.51 3.50 3.32
C ARG A 125 -4.76 3.24 4.62
N ASN A 126 -3.74 4.03 4.92
CA ASN A 126 -2.98 3.90 6.17
C ASN A 126 -3.85 4.22 7.40
N GLU A 127 -4.67 5.26 7.34
CA GLU A 127 -5.62 5.59 8.40
C GLU A 127 -6.67 4.48 8.61
N TRP A 128 -7.25 3.95 7.52
CA TRP A 128 -8.18 2.84 7.59
C TRP A 128 -7.54 1.59 8.19
N ALA A 129 -6.29 1.29 7.81
CA ALA A 129 -5.53 0.19 8.40
C ALA A 129 -5.27 0.42 9.90
N ALA A 130 -4.88 1.64 10.29
CA ALA A 130 -4.66 2.01 11.68
C ALA A 130 -5.94 1.90 12.52
N VAL A 131 -7.08 2.40 12.02
CA VAL A 131 -8.39 2.30 12.71
C VAL A 131 -8.83 0.84 12.84
N LYS A 132 -8.65 0.02 11.80
CA LYS A 132 -8.91 -1.42 11.89
C LYS A 132 -8.03 -2.07 12.96
N LEU A 133 -6.72 -1.82 12.94
CA LEU A 133 -5.80 -2.36 13.94
C LEU A 133 -6.16 -1.91 15.35
N GLN A 134 -6.47 -0.63 15.55
CA GLN A 134 -6.91 -0.10 16.83
C GLN A 134 -8.19 -0.78 17.33
N SER A 135 -9.16 -1.01 16.45
CA SER A 135 -10.40 -1.71 16.81
C SER A 135 -10.12 -3.16 17.23
N TRP A 136 -9.22 -3.85 16.54
CA TRP A 136 -8.80 -5.21 16.87
C TRP A 136 -8.08 -5.27 18.20
N VAL A 137 -7.14 -4.35 18.46
CA VAL A 137 -6.42 -4.26 19.74
C VAL A 137 -7.38 -3.98 20.89
N ARG A 138 -8.35 -3.07 20.72
CA ARG A 138 -9.37 -2.77 21.73
C ARG A 138 -10.23 -4.00 22.03
N MET A 139 -10.73 -4.67 21.00
CA MET A 139 -11.52 -5.90 21.13
C MET A 139 -10.71 -7.02 21.83
N TRP A 140 -9.45 -7.21 21.42
CA TRP A 140 -8.57 -8.21 22.00
C TRP A 140 -8.29 -7.97 23.47
N ARG A 141 -8.03 -6.72 23.89
CA ARG A 141 -7.83 -6.38 25.31
C ARG A 141 -9.05 -6.73 26.16
N ILE A 142 -10.25 -6.38 25.69
CA ILE A 142 -11.51 -6.68 26.38
C ILE A 142 -11.71 -8.20 26.46
N ARG A 143 -11.57 -8.91 25.33
CA ARG A 143 -11.70 -10.37 25.28
C ARG A 143 -10.71 -11.07 26.22
N ARG A 144 -9.45 -10.63 26.26
CA ARG A 144 -8.43 -11.17 27.17
C ARG A 144 -8.78 -10.93 28.64
N ARG A 145 -9.35 -9.76 28.99
CA ARG A 145 -9.81 -9.48 30.35
C ARG A 145 -11.01 -10.37 30.72
N TYR A 146 -11.98 -10.48 29.81
CA TYR A 146 -13.16 -11.32 29.99
C TYR A 146 -12.78 -12.81 30.17
N CYS A 147 -11.93 -13.36 29.30
CA CYS A 147 -11.49 -14.75 29.41
C CYS A 147 -10.74 -15.01 30.72
N ARG A 148 -9.91 -14.07 31.20
CA ARG A 148 -9.24 -14.19 32.50
C ARG A 148 -10.24 -14.26 33.65
N LEU A 149 -11.22 -13.36 33.67
CA LEU A 149 -12.27 -13.34 34.70
C LEU A 149 -13.12 -14.61 34.64
N LEU A 150 -13.50 -15.05 33.44
CA LEU A 150 -14.28 -16.26 33.23
C LEU A 150 -13.53 -17.51 33.70
N ASN A 151 -12.23 -17.60 33.41
CA ASN A 151 -11.40 -18.71 33.89
C ASN A 151 -11.28 -18.70 35.41
N ALA A 152 -11.06 -17.54 36.04
CA ALA A 152 -11.04 -17.42 37.49
C ALA A 152 -12.38 -17.84 38.12
N ALA A 153 -13.50 -17.37 37.56
CA ALA A 153 -14.84 -17.73 38.02
C ALA A 153 -15.09 -19.24 37.88
N ARG A 154 -14.68 -19.86 36.76
CA ARG A 154 -14.78 -21.32 36.56
C ARG A 154 -13.99 -22.10 37.59
N ILE A 155 -12.77 -21.67 37.91
CA ILE A 155 -11.94 -22.34 38.94
C ILE A 155 -12.63 -22.26 40.30
N ILE A 156 -13.14 -21.09 40.69
CA ILE A 156 -13.86 -20.90 41.96
C ILE A 156 -15.11 -21.77 42.00
N GLN A 157 -15.89 -21.79 40.91
CA GLN A 157 -17.10 -22.61 40.81
C GLN A 157 -16.77 -24.12 40.86
N ALA A 158 -15.70 -24.56 40.19
CA ALA A 158 -15.27 -25.96 40.21
C ALA A 158 -14.81 -26.36 41.62
N TYR A 159 -14.04 -25.51 42.29
CA TYR A 159 -13.64 -25.72 43.67
C TYR A 159 -14.85 -25.82 44.60
N TRP A 160 -15.79 -24.88 44.49
CA TRP A 160 -16.99 -24.89 45.33
C TRP A 160 -17.89 -26.10 45.07
N ARG A 161 -18.04 -26.52 43.80
CA ARG A 161 -18.74 -27.76 43.43
C ARG A 161 -18.05 -28.99 44.00
N CYS A 162 -16.72 -29.08 43.85
CA CYS A 162 -15.93 -30.19 44.38
C CYS A 162 -16.04 -30.26 45.91
N HIS A 163 -15.90 -29.13 46.59
CA HIS A 163 -16.04 -29.04 48.04
C HIS A 163 -17.44 -29.42 48.53
N SER A 164 -18.49 -28.99 47.82
CA SER A 164 -19.88 -29.34 48.13
C SER A 164 -20.19 -30.82 47.88
N CYS A 165 -19.59 -31.45 46.87
CA CYS A 165 -19.72 -32.89 46.66
C CYS A 165 -18.92 -33.69 47.69
N ALA A 166 -17.72 -33.24 48.04
CA ALA A 166 -16.88 -33.88 49.06
C ALA A 166 -17.55 -33.87 50.44
N SER A 167 -18.27 -32.80 50.80
CA SER A 167 -19.01 -32.73 52.06
C SER A 167 -20.32 -33.51 52.07
N ARG A 168 -20.90 -33.83 50.91
CA ARG A 168 -22.18 -34.54 50.78
C ARG A 168 -22.07 -36.06 50.84
N GLY A 169 -20.87 -36.59 50.97
CA GLY A 169 -20.62 -38.03 50.98
C GLY A 169 -20.87 -38.68 49.62
N PHE A 170 -20.31 -39.86 49.40
CA PHE A 170 -20.51 -40.61 48.17
C PHE A 170 -21.13 -41.97 48.45
N ILE A 171 -21.93 -42.45 47.49
CA ILE A 171 -22.59 -43.76 47.55
C ILE A 171 -21.91 -44.67 46.55
N LYS A 172 -21.34 -45.78 47.02
CA LYS A 172 -20.74 -46.81 46.20
C LYS A 172 -21.63 -48.05 46.25
N GLY A 173 -22.23 -48.41 45.13
CA GLY A 173 -23.04 -49.63 45.00
C GLY A 173 -22.22 -50.75 44.38
N HIS A 174 -22.16 -51.91 45.03
CA HIS A 174 -21.72 -53.16 44.46
C HIS A 174 -22.94 -54.07 44.29
N TYR A 175 -23.13 -54.64 43.10
CA TYR A 175 -24.21 -55.59 42.85
C TYR A 175 -23.64 -56.87 42.26
N ARG A 176 -24.15 -57.99 42.72
CA ARG A 176 -23.83 -59.32 42.21
C ARG A 176 -25.11 -60.02 41.80
N VAL A 177 -25.22 -60.31 40.51
CA VAL A 177 -26.34 -61.07 39.96
C VAL A 177 -25.99 -62.55 40.00
N THR A 178 -26.85 -63.35 40.64
CA THR A 178 -26.82 -64.81 40.56
C THR A 178 -28.09 -65.31 39.88
N ALA A 179 -28.14 -66.58 39.48
CA ALA A 179 -29.26 -67.14 38.72
C ALA A 179 -30.63 -66.95 39.41
N ASN A 180 -30.66 -66.94 40.74
CA ASN A 180 -31.90 -66.95 41.52
C ASN A 180 -32.08 -65.70 42.40
N GLN A 181 -31.04 -64.87 42.56
CA GLN A 181 -31.01 -63.75 43.50
C GLN A 181 -30.09 -62.62 43.01
N LEU A 182 -30.48 -61.38 43.26
CA LEU A 182 -29.66 -60.17 43.13
C LEU A 182 -29.18 -59.77 44.52
N HIS A 183 -27.86 -59.77 44.74
CA HIS A 183 -27.27 -59.22 45.94
C HIS A 183 -26.84 -57.77 45.68
N LEU A 184 -27.35 -56.84 46.47
CA LEU A 184 -27.06 -55.42 46.38
C LEU A 184 -26.40 -54.96 47.68
N GLU A 185 -25.24 -54.32 47.58
CA GLU A 185 -24.50 -53.76 48.71
C GLU A 185 -24.22 -52.28 48.43
N LEU A 186 -24.74 -51.39 49.27
CA LEU A 186 -24.52 -49.96 49.19
C LEU A 186 -23.65 -49.51 50.36
N GLU A 187 -22.51 -48.93 50.04
CA GLU A 187 -21.64 -48.24 50.98
C GLU A 187 -21.89 -46.73 50.86
N ILE A 188 -22.40 -46.11 51.92
CA ILE A 188 -22.67 -44.68 52.01
C ILE A 188 -21.62 -44.07 52.94
N LEU A 189 -20.75 -43.24 52.39
CA LEU A 189 -19.71 -42.55 53.15
C LEU A 189 -20.15 -41.11 53.42
N LEU A 190 -20.85 -40.89 54.53
CA LEU A 190 -21.12 -39.55 55.06
C LEU A 190 -19.99 -39.20 56.04
N GLY A 191 -19.52 -37.96 56.10
CA GLY A 191 -18.28 -37.54 56.80
C GLY A 191 -18.08 -37.91 58.28
N SER A 192 -19.01 -38.65 58.90
CA SER A 192 -18.90 -39.24 60.24
C SER A 192 -18.54 -40.76 60.25
N GLY A 193 -18.47 -41.43 59.09
CA GLY A 193 -18.09 -42.85 58.96
C GLY A 193 -18.86 -43.60 57.86
N PRO A 194 -18.34 -44.74 57.34
CA PRO A 194 -19.05 -45.57 56.37
C PRO A 194 -20.25 -46.28 56.99
N CYS A 195 -21.42 -46.18 56.37
CA CYS A 195 -22.55 -47.07 56.63
C CYS A 195 -22.77 -48.02 55.44
N ILE A 196 -22.92 -49.32 55.74
CA ILE A 196 -23.08 -50.38 54.75
C ILE A 196 -24.51 -50.91 54.86
N VAL A 197 -25.23 -50.94 53.73
CA VAL A 197 -26.58 -51.47 53.61
C VAL A 197 -26.55 -52.60 52.59
N SER A 198 -26.92 -53.82 52.99
CA SER A 198 -27.00 -54.98 52.10
C SER A 198 -28.43 -55.51 51.97
N GLU A 199 -28.84 -55.85 50.75
CA GLU A 199 -30.17 -56.38 50.42
C GLU A 199 -30.08 -57.51 49.39
N CYS A 200 -30.88 -58.56 49.57
CA CYS A 200 -30.98 -59.71 48.65
C CYS A 200 -32.38 -59.77 48.03
N ILE A 201 -32.48 -59.48 46.73
CA ILE A 201 -33.74 -59.47 45.99
C ILE A 201 -33.86 -60.78 45.20
N PRO A 202 -34.86 -61.65 45.46
CA PRO A 202 -35.07 -62.86 44.68
C PRO A 202 -35.50 -62.51 43.24
N LEU A 203 -34.87 -63.16 42.25
CA LEU A 203 -35.20 -62.95 40.84
C LEU A 203 -36.24 -64.00 40.39
N PRO A 204 -37.32 -63.59 39.70
CA PRO A 204 -38.29 -64.53 39.19
C PRO A 204 -37.65 -65.41 38.11
N ILE A 205 -37.49 -66.70 38.41
CA ILE A 205 -37.02 -67.70 37.47
C ILE A 205 -38.10 -67.83 36.40
N LYS A 206 -37.83 -67.37 35.17
CA LYS A 206 -38.68 -67.71 34.02
C LYS A 206 -38.45 -69.19 33.71
N GLN A 207 -39.43 -70.01 34.06
CA GLN A 207 -39.59 -71.36 33.53
C GLN A 207 -40.01 -71.32 32.07
#